data_AF-W9VPU0-F1
#
_entry.id   AF-W9VPU0-F1
#
_cell.length_a   1.000
_cell.length_b   1.000
_cell.length_c   1.000
_cell.angle_alpha   90.00
_cell.angle_beta   90.00
_cell.angle_gamma   90.00
#
_symmetry.space_group_name_H-M   'P 1'
#
loop_
_entity.id
_entity.type
_entity.pdbx_description
1 polymer ?
#
loop_
_entity_poly.entity_id
_entity_poly.type
_entity_poly.pdbx_seq_one_letter_code
_entity_poly.pdbx_strand_id
1 'polypeptide(L)'
;MNSNAVKLLRSNLLACEQRILKLQYSLDKVAALFPLTHSTASLLNDEQEESIDALILRYSQSVAMIQDHIFRGIALVEQEDISDKSNRENKLSVPTSTNYRASIGAA
;
A
#
# COMPACT_ATOMS: atom_id res chain seq x y z
N MET A 1 23.15 -0.19 -20.40
CA MET A 1 22.03 0.33 -19.59
C MET A 1 21.66 1.73 -20.06
N ASN A 2 20.38 2.02 -20.24
CA ASN A 2 19.91 3.34 -20.65
C ASN A 2 20.09 4.34 -19.49
N SER A 3 21.06 5.27 -19.62
CA SER A 3 21.40 6.26 -18.58
C SER A 3 20.21 7.14 -18.18
N ASN A 4 19.29 7.43 -19.10
CA ASN A 4 18.10 8.23 -18.83
C ASN A 4 17.04 7.44 -18.06
N ALA A 5 16.84 6.15 -18.38
CA ALA A 5 15.93 5.28 -17.64
C ALA A 5 16.38 5.09 -16.19
N VAL A 6 17.69 4.93 -15.95
CA VAL A 6 18.26 4.84 -14.60
C VAL A 6 18.06 6.14 -13.81
N LYS A 7 18.23 7.31 -14.45
CA LYS A 7 17.95 8.61 -13.82
C LYS A 7 16.48 8.77 -13.45
N LEU A 8 15.57 8.36 -14.33
CA LEU A 8 14.13 8.39 -14.07
C LEU A 8 13.76 7.48 -12.90
N LEU A 9 14.21 6.23 -12.91
CA LEU A 9 13.97 5.29 -11.81
C LEU A 9 14.51 5.83 -10.47
N ARG A 10 15.70 6.44 -10.47
CA ARG A 10 16.26 7.07 -9.27
C ARG A 10 15.39 8.22 -8.77
N SER A 11 14.89 9.08 -9.66
CA SER A 11 13.98 10.16 -9.31
C SER A 11 12.68 9.63 -8.71
N ASN A 12 12.13 8.57 -9.30
CA ASN A 12 10.92 7.90 -8.84
C ASN A 12 11.11 7.26 -7.45
N LEU A 13 12.27 6.64 -7.21
CA LEU A 13 12.64 6.09 -5.91
C LEU A 13 12.65 7.17 -4.83
N LEU A 14 13.28 8.32 -5.10
CA LEU A 14 13.33 9.45 -4.17
C LEU A 14 11.94 10.02 -3.89
N ALA A 15 11.07 10.11 -4.90
CA ALA A 15 9.69 10.56 -4.71
C ALA A 15 8.88 9.59 -3.84
N CYS A 16 9.08 8.28 -4.02
CA CYS A 16 8.45 7.25 -3.17
C CYS A 16 8.98 7.31 -1.73
N GLU A 17 10.28 7.51 -1.55
CA GLU A 17 10.89 7.67 -0.22
C GLU A 17 10.28 8.85 0.56
N GLN A 18 10.17 10.03 -0.07
CA GLN A 18 9.52 11.19 0.55
C GLN A 18 8.06 10.91 0.93
N ARG A 19 7.35 10.09 0.14
CA ARG A 19 5.98 9.69 0.44
C ARG A 19 5.92 8.73 1.62
N ILE A 20 6.82 7.74 1.68
CA ILE A 20 6.94 6.79 2.78
C ILE A 20 7.22 7.52 4.10
N LEU A 21 8.08 8.55 4.10
CA LEU A 21 8.32 9.37 5.29
C LEU A 21 7.06 10.05 5.82
N LYS A 22 6.18 10.55 4.92
CA LYS A 22 4.88 11.12 5.30
C LYS A 22 3.91 10.06 5.81
N LEU A 23 3.96 8.86 5.23
CA LEU A 23 3.19 7.72 5.73
C LEU A 23 3.62 7.33 7.15
N GLN A 24 4.93 7.26 7.40
CA GLN A 24 5.49 6.99 8.71
C GLN A 24 5.02 8.01 9.75
N TYR A 25 5.10 9.30 9.44
CA TYR A 25 4.54 10.35 10.31
C TYR A 25 3.06 10.12 10.65
N SER A 26 2.28 9.66 9.68
CA SER A 26 0.86 9.39 9.87
C SER A 26 0.64 8.19 10.78
N LEU A 27 1.45 7.16 10.60
CA LEU A 27 1.41 5.96 11.42
C LEU A 27 1.76 6.30 12.86
N ASP A 28 2.82 7.08 13.08
CA ASP A 28 3.25 7.51 14.41
C ASP A 28 2.15 8.32 15.13
N LYS A 29 1.42 9.18 14.38
CA LYS A 29 0.31 9.97 14.93
C LYS A 29 -0.82 9.10 15.50
N VAL A 30 -1.10 7.97 14.86
CA VAL A 30 -2.23 7.09 15.24
C VAL A 30 -1.79 5.83 15.97
N ALA A 31 -0.48 5.59 16.13
CA ALA A 31 0.05 4.34 16.69
C ALA A 31 -0.54 4.01 18.07
N ALA A 32 -0.76 5.02 18.91
CA ALA A 32 -1.35 4.86 20.23
C ALA A 32 -2.84 4.45 20.21
N LEU A 33 -3.53 4.59 19.08
CA LEU A 33 -4.93 4.17 18.90
C LEU A 33 -5.05 2.67 18.58
N PHE A 34 -3.93 2.01 18.25
CA PHE A 34 -3.91 0.59 17.90
C PHE A 34 -3.52 -0.28 19.10
N PRO A 35 -4.09 -1.50 19.23
CA PRO A 35 -5.06 -2.10 18.32
C PRO A 35 -6.47 -1.49 18.46
N LEU A 36 -7.11 -1.20 17.32
CA LEU A 36 -8.51 -0.81 17.28
C LEU A 36 -9.38 -2.05 17.52
N THR A 37 -10.17 -2.03 18.58
CA THR A 37 -11.22 -3.01 18.85
C THR A 37 -12.58 -2.35 18.58
N HIS A 38 -13.64 -3.15 18.52
CA HIS A 38 -14.99 -2.60 18.36
C HIS A 38 -15.34 -1.56 19.45
N SER A 39 -14.87 -1.77 20.69
CA SER A 39 -15.12 -0.84 21.79
C SER A 39 -14.28 0.45 21.68
N THR A 40 -13.00 0.35 21.30
CA THR A 40 -12.16 1.56 21.17
C THR A 40 -12.50 2.37 19.94
N ALA A 41 -12.93 1.72 18.85
CA ALA A 41 -13.42 2.39 17.66
C ALA A 41 -14.66 3.27 17.93
N SER A 42 -15.59 2.81 18.78
CA SER A 42 -16.77 3.61 19.15
C SER A 42 -16.48 4.84 20.04
N LEU A 43 -15.25 4.96 20.54
CA LEU A 43 -14.81 6.04 21.43
C LEU A 43 -13.86 7.03 20.74
N LEU A 44 -13.62 6.85 19.44
CA LEU A 44 -12.81 7.78 18.68
C LEU A 44 -13.52 9.13 18.59
N ASN A 45 -12.76 10.20 18.73
CA ASN A 45 -13.24 11.52 18.38
C ASN A 45 -12.97 11.82 16.90
N ASP A 46 -13.63 12.84 16.38
CA ASP A 46 -13.53 13.25 14.97
C ASP A 46 -12.07 13.45 14.51
N GLU A 47 -11.20 14.05 15.34
CA GLU A 47 -9.79 14.26 14.99
C GLU A 47 -9.00 12.93 14.85
N GLN A 48 -9.31 11.96 15.71
CA GLN A 48 -8.69 10.63 15.66
C GLN A 48 -9.17 9.85 14.43
N GLU A 49 -10.46 9.93 14.11
CA GLU A 49 -11.03 9.35 12.88
C GLU A 49 -10.36 9.96 11.64
N GLU A 50 -10.31 11.29 11.54
CA GLU A 50 -9.63 11.98 10.44
C GLU A 50 -8.15 11.60 10.32
N SER A 51 -7.47 11.38 11.46
CA SER A 51 -6.06 10.98 11.48
C SER A 51 -5.87 9.55 10.95
N ILE A 52 -6.79 8.64 11.27
CA ILE A 52 -6.80 7.27 10.74
C ILE A 52 -7.13 7.28 9.23
N ASP A 53 -8.11 8.06 8.80
CA ASP A 53 -8.43 8.22 7.37
C ASP A 53 -7.25 8.77 6.58
N ALA A 54 -6.56 9.77 7.15
CA ALA A 54 -5.36 10.32 6.55
C ALA A 54 -4.22 9.30 6.45
N LEU A 55 -4.07 8.39 7.43
CA LEU A 55 -3.15 7.27 7.36
C LEU A 55 -3.52 6.33 6.20
N ILE A 56 -4.78 5.90 6.12
CA ILE A 56 -5.29 4.98 5.08
C ILE A 56 -5.10 5.57 3.68
N LEU A 57 -5.41 6.86 3.51
CA LEU A 57 -5.24 7.58 2.26
C LEU A 57 -3.76 7.61 1.85
N ARG A 58 -2.87 7.97 2.77
CA ARG A 58 -1.42 8.03 2.48
C ARG A 58 -0.84 6.65 2.20
N TYR A 59 -1.32 5.61 2.86
CA TYR A 59 -0.92 4.23 2.56
C TYR A 59 -1.31 3.86 1.12
N SER A 60 -2.58 4.07 0.76
CA SER A 60 -3.11 3.79 -0.58
C SER A 60 -2.32 4.52 -1.67
N GLN A 61 -2.03 5.81 -1.45
CA GLN A 61 -1.19 6.60 -2.36
C GLN A 61 0.24 6.08 -2.47
N SER A 62 0.82 5.60 -1.37
CA SER A 62 2.19 5.05 -1.37
C SER A 62 2.26 3.76 -2.17
N VAL A 63 1.27 2.87 -2.00
CA VAL A 63 1.15 1.64 -2.78
C VAL A 63 1.04 1.95 -4.27
N ALA A 64 0.13 2.83 -4.65
CA ALA A 64 -0.05 3.23 -6.05
C ALA A 64 1.24 3.83 -6.64
N MET A 65 1.90 4.75 -5.93
CA MET A 65 3.17 5.34 -6.39
C MET A 65 4.26 4.29 -6.59
N ILE A 66 4.39 3.32 -5.68
CA ILE A 66 5.40 2.26 -5.81
C ILE A 66 5.08 1.39 -7.03
N GLN A 67 3.82 0.97 -7.18
CA GLN A 67 3.38 0.16 -8.31
C GLN A 67 3.61 0.87 -9.65
N ASP A 68 3.20 2.13 -9.77
CA ASP A 68 3.29 2.88 -11.00
C ASP A 68 4.72 3.31 -11.33
N HIS A 69 5.46 3.82 -10.35
CA HIS A 69 6.73 4.50 -10.62
C HIS A 69 7.93 3.58 -10.53
N ILE A 70 7.92 2.61 -9.60
CA ILE A 70 9.04 1.69 -9.40
C ILE A 70 8.96 0.54 -10.38
N PHE A 71 7.81 -0.15 -10.50
CA PHE A 71 7.71 -1.28 -11.45
C PHE A 71 7.87 -0.83 -12.90
N ARG A 72 7.25 0.29 -13.30
CA ARG A 72 7.46 0.86 -14.64
C ARG A 72 8.91 1.29 -14.83
N GLY A 73 9.53 1.88 -13.82
CA GLY A 73 10.93 2.31 -13.90
C GLY A 73 11.90 1.14 -14.06
N ILE A 74 11.68 0.03 -13.36
CA ILE A 74 12.44 -1.21 -13.51
C ILE A 74 12.26 -1.78 -14.91
N ALA A 75 11.02 -1.92 -15.39
CA ALA A 75 10.74 -2.44 -16.73
C ALA A 75 11.42 -1.61 -17.84
N LEU A 76 11.42 -0.28 -17.71
CA LEU A 76 12.13 0.63 -18.63
C LEU A 76 13.65 0.43 -18.61
N VAL A 77 14.24 0.16 -17.45
CA VAL A 77 15.69 -0.09 -17.31
C VAL A 77 16.07 -1.44 -17.89
N GLU A 78 15.25 -2.46 -17.65
CA GLU A 78 15.43 -3.83 -18.14
C GLU A 78 15.10 -3.98 -19.64
N GLN A 79 14.53 -2.94 -20.26
CA GLN A 79 14.03 -2.98 -21.65
C GLN A 79 12.95 -4.06 -21.83
N GLU A 80 12.23 -4.39 -20.76
CA GLU A 80 11.06 -5.24 -20.86
C GLU A 80 9.96 -4.51 -21.63
N ASP A 81 9.31 -5.21 -22.54
CA ASP A 81 8.19 -4.65 -23.30
C ASP A 81 7.00 -4.42 -22.34
N ILE A 82 6.73 -3.15 -22.00
CA ILE A 82 5.72 -2.73 -21.02
C ILE A 82 4.30 -2.92 -21.58
N SER A 83 4.21 -3.13 -22.90
CA SER A 83 2.99 -3.28 -23.68
C SER A 83 2.08 -4.43 -23.19
N ASP A 84 2.64 -5.46 -22.55
CA ASP A 84 1.88 -6.65 -22.12
C ASP A 84 1.44 -6.65 -20.64
N LYS A 85 1.90 -5.70 -19.80
CA LYS A 85 1.66 -5.76 -18.34
C LYS A 85 0.43 -4.98 -17.85
N SER A 86 -0.15 -4.09 -18.66
CA SER A 86 -1.39 -3.37 -18.32
C SER A 86 -2.61 -4.30 -18.15
N ASN A 87 -2.55 -5.52 -18.70
CA ASN A 87 -3.61 -6.52 -18.60
C ASN A 87 -3.43 -7.53 -17.45
N ARG A 88 -2.33 -7.47 -16.68
CA ARG A 88 -2.03 -8.45 -15.62
C ARG A 88 -2.69 -8.13 -14.28
N GLU A 89 -3.17 -6.89 -14.10
CA GLU A 89 -3.82 -6.45 -12.85
C GLU A 89 -5.25 -6.98 -12.68
N ASN A 90 -5.84 -7.60 -13.71
CA ASN A 90 -7.14 -8.28 -13.59
C ASN A 90 -7.05 -9.73 -13.08
N LYS A 91 -5.86 -10.18 -12.62
CA LYS A 91 -5.60 -11.54 -12.13
C LYS A 91 -5.01 -11.61 -10.72
N LEU A 92 -5.26 -10.62 -9.87
CA LEU A 92 -5.17 -10.85 -8.43
C LEU A 92 -6.50 -11.42 -7.93
N SER A 93 -6.80 -12.65 -8.34
CA SER A 93 -7.78 -13.47 -7.63
C SER A 93 -7.16 -13.84 -6.28
N VAL A 94 -7.53 -13.09 -5.24
CA VAL A 94 -7.44 -13.55 -3.85
C VAL A 94 -7.95 -14.99 -3.79
N PRO A 95 -7.17 -15.97 -3.31
CA PRO A 95 -7.78 -17.23 -2.93
C PRO A 95 -8.60 -16.94 -1.67
N THR A 96 -9.92 -16.84 -1.84
CA THR A 96 -10.87 -16.99 -0.74
C THR A 96 -10.75 -18.42 -0.24
N SER A 97 -9.81 -18.67 0.66
CA SER A 97 -9.86 -19.82 1.55
C SER A 97 -10.92 -19.55 2.61
N THR A 98 -12.16 -19.73 2.16
CA THR A 98 -13.26 -20.33 2.92
C THR A 98 -12.71 -21.47 3.77
N ASN A 99 -12.85 -21.35 5.10
CA ASN A 99 -12.99 -22.41 6.12
C ASN A 99 -12.24 -22.09 7.42
N TYR A 100 -12.81 -21.20 8.23
CA TYR A 100 -12.62 -21.21 9.69
C TYR A 100 -14.00 -21.20 10.36
N ARG A 101 -14.77 -22.28 10.12
CA ARG A 101 -16.06 -22.50 10.79
C ARG A 101 -16.41 -23.99 10.82
N ALA A 102 -15.61 -24.78 11.55
CA ALA A 102 -15.99 -26.13 11.99
C ALA A 102 -15.04 -26.64 13.08
N SER A 103 -15.09 -26.06 14.28
CA SER A 103 -14.55 -26.72 15.49
C SER A 103 -15.11 -26.12 16.77
N ILE A 104 -16.42 -25.86 16.80
CA ILE A 104 -17.17 -25.74 18.06
C ILE A 104 -18.52 -26.44 17.85
N GLY A 105 -18.65 -27.64 18.42
CA GLY A 105 -19.91 -28.38 18.51
C GLY A 105 -19.95 -29.74 17.82
N ALA A 106 -19.40 -30.76 18.47
CA ALA A 106 -19.98 -32.11 18.51
C ALA A 106 -19.25 -32.97 19.55
N ALA A 107 -20.05 -33.51 20.50
CA ALA A 107 -19.74 -34.47 21.56
C ALA A 107 -18.97 -33.96 22.78
#